data_AF-A0A423UXE7-F1
#
_entry.id   AF-A0A423UXE7-F1
#
_cell.length_a   1.000
_cell.length_b   1.000
_cell.length_c   1.000
_cell.angle_alpha   90.00
_cell.angle_beta   90.00
_cell.angle_gamma   90.00
#
_symmetry.space_group_name_H-M   'P 1'
#
loop_
_entity.id
_entity.type
_entity.pdbx_description
1 polymer ?
#
loop_
_entity_poly.entity_id
_entity_poly.type
_entity_poly.pdbx_seq_one_letter_code
_entity_poly.pdbx_strand_id
1 'polypeptide(L)'
;MNRILDTHEMVVSPSYRLFGLMDMSIEPYGLDPDDTHWLLSAPGLIYLQVPSAVIESAVRLESWSSKPPESHANWFGREEVEVELPTGEIGIHTIDGGVQDIPLILPSAGLYEMRWQWMFNGDRGPFLSPIGGARALPIPPGQEGGLKGKDQYCLVQMWRTLAYT
;
A
#
# COMPACT_ATOMS: atom_id res chain seq x y z
N MET A 1 13.64 21.36 2.43
CA MET A 1 12.63 21.07 3.47
C MET A 1 11.67 20.04 2.89
N ASN A 2 11.44 18.93 3.59
CA ASN A 2 10.43 17.96 3.18
C ASN A 2 9.05 18.50 3.54
N ARG A 3 8.10 18.40 2.63
CA ARG A 3 6.71 18.78 2.88
C ARG A 3 5.77 17.86 2.12
N ILE A 4 4.58 17.72 2.66
CA ILE A 4 3.44 17.15 1.94
C ILE A 4 3.09 18.11 0.79
N LEU A 5 2.91 17.53 -0.39
CA LEU A 5 2.44 18.19 -1.60
C LEU A 5 0.94 18.00 -1.76
N ASP A 6 0.45 16.79 -1.49
CA ASP A 6 -0.96 16.46 -1.56
C ASP A 6 -1.30 15.28 -0.65
N THR A 7 -2.57 15.16 -0.26
CA THR A 7 -3.09 14.05 0.55
C THR A 7 -4.46 13.61 0.10
N HIS A 8 -4.70 12.31 0.12
CA HIS A 8 -6.01 11.74 -0.14
C HIS A 8 -6.33 10.64 0.87
N GLU A 9 -7.56 10.60 1.37
CA GLU A 9 -8.03 9.55 2.28
C GLU A 9 -9.25 8.87 1.67
N MET A 10 -9.28 7.54 1.76
CA MET A 10 -10.38 6.73 1.26
C MET A 10 -10.53 5.41 2.02
N VAL A 11 -11.59 4.68 1.71
CA VAL A 11 -11.82 3.33 2.20
C VAL A 11 -11.80 2.39 1.01
N VAL A 12 -11.06 1.29 1.15
CA VAL A 12 -10.88 0.27 0.12
C VAL A 12 -11.34 -1.06 0.69
N SER A 13 -12.13 -1.80 -0.09
CA SER A 13 -12.49 -3.19 0.23
C SER A 13 -11.56 -4.11 -0.54
N PRO A 14 -10.61 -4.80 0.12
CA PRO A 14 -9.64 -5.65 -0.57
C PRO A 14 -10.31 -6.86 -1.24
N SER A 15 -9.88 -7.20 -2.45
CA SER A 15 -10.37 -8.38 -3.20
C SER A 15 -9.31 -9.48 -3.17
N TYR A 16 -9.73 -10.72 -2.91
CA TYR A 16 -8.81 -11.86 -2.75
C TYR A 16 -7.63 -11.57 -1.81
N ARG A 17 -7.89 -10.80 -0.74
CA ARG A 17 -6.88 -10.42 0.27
C ARG A 17 -5.79 -9.48 -0.25
N LEU A 18 -6.08 -8.73 -1.31
CA LEU A 18 -5.17 -7.78 -1.94
C LEU A 18 -5.88 -6.45 -2.26
N PHE A 19 -5.16 -5.35 -2.07
CA PHE A 19 -5.47 -4.05 -2.68
C PHE A 19 -4.17 -3.30 -2.93
N GLY A 20 -4.13 -2.42 -3.92
CA GLY A 20 -2.87 -1.85 -4.36
C GLY A 20 -2.97 -0.50 -5.03
N LEU A 21 -1.82 0.13 -5.26
CA LEU A 21 -1.67 1.30 -6.12
C LEU A 21 -1.14 0.88 -7.48
N MET A 22 -1.69 1.48 -8.52
CA MET A 22 -1.35 1.17 -9.91
C MET A 22 -1.26 2.44 -10.73
N ASP A 23 -0.26 2.55 -11.60
CA ASP A 23 -0.23 3.61 -12.62
C ASP A 23 -1.34 3.37 -13.66
N MET A 24 -2.09 4.42 -14.00
CA MET A 24 -3.28 4.33 -14.85
C MET A 24 -2.99 3.89 -16.28
N SER A 25 -1.73 3.96 -16.72
CA SER A 25 -1.31 3.53 -18.07
C SER A 25 -1.01 2.04 -18.20
N ILE A 26 -0.92 1.31 -17.09
CA ILE A 26 -0.49 -0.07 -17.08
C ILE A 26 -1.71 -0.99 -17.14
N GLU A 27 -1.56 -2.17 -17.74
CA GLU A 27 -2.53 -3.26 -17.61
C GLU A 27 -2.09 -4.20 -16.48
N PRO A 28 -3.01 -4.74 -15.67
CA PRO A 28 -2.62 -5.60 -14.56
C PRO A 28 -1.92 -6.87 -15.07
N TYR A 29 -0.59 -6.91 -14.96
CA TYR A 29 0.22 -8.09 -15.26
C TYR A 29 0.24 -9.05 -14.06
N GLY A 30 0.65 -10.30 -14.33
CA GLY A 30 0.83 -11.30 -13.28
C GLY A 30 1.82 -10.82 -12.22
N LEU A 31 1.48 -11.02 -10.95
CA LEU A 31 2.34 -10.67 -9.83
C LEU A 31 3.54 -11.60 -9.74
N ASP A 32 4.68 -11.05 -9.33
CA ASP A 32 5.78 -11.88 -8.84
C ASP A 32 5.25 -12.65 -7.61
N PRO A 33 5.34 -14.00 -7.60
CA PRO A 33 4.82 -14.81 -6.51
C PRO A 33 5.68 -14.77 -5.23
N ASP A 34 6.58 -13.79 -5.03
CA ASP A 34 7.34 -13.65 -3.79
C ASP A 34 6.42 -13.38 -2.59
N ASP A 35 5.97 -14.48 -1.97
CA ASP A 35 5.06 -14.52 -0.84
C ASP A 35 5.75 -14.27 0.50
N THR A 36 7.03 -13.89 0.50
CA THR A 36 7.79 -13.60 1.72
C THR A 36 7.61 -12.17 2.23
N HIS A 37 7.05 -11.29 1.40
CA HIS A 37 6.83 -9.87 1.70
C HIS A 37 5.34 -9.54 1.81
N TRP A 38 4.98 -8.55 2.63
CA TRP A 38 3.60 -8.07 2.68
C TRP A 38 3.25 -7.24 1.45
N LEU A 39 4.24 -6.51 0.90
CA LEU A 39 4.11 -5.83 -0.38
C LEU A 39 4.50 -6.76 -1.53
N LEU A 40 3.67 -6.78 -2.57
CA LEU A 40 3.96 -7.42 -3.84
C LEU A 40 4.11 -6.33 -4.89
N SER A 41 5.27 -6.26 -5.53
CA SER A 41 5.60 -5.19 -6.47
C SER A 41 5.86 -5.71 -7.87
N ALA A 42 5.33 -5.00 -8.85
CA ALA A 42 5.64 -5.11 -10.27
C ALA A 42 5.82 -3.69 -10.84
N PRO A 43 6.37 -3.52 -12.05
CA PRO A 43 6.47 -2.20 -12.68
C PRO A 43 5.12 -1.47 -12.68
N GLY A 44 5.08 -0.32 -12.00
CA GLY A 44 3.91 0.54 -11.78
C GLY A 44 2.71 -0.11 -11.08
N LEU A 45 2.92 -1.18 -10.30
CA LEU A 45 1.89 -1.83 -9.50
C LEU A 45 2.46 -2.31 -8.15
N ILE A 46 1.77 -1.98 -7.06
CA ILE A 46 2.12 -2.43 -5.72
C ILE A 46 0.85 -2.90 -5.04
N TYR A 47 0.79 -4.14 -4.58
CA TYR A 47 -0.26 -4.61 -3.68
C TYR A 47 0.23 -4.74 -2.25
N LEU A 48 -0.67 -4.45 -1.32
CA LEU A 48 -0.56 -4.90 0.06
C LEU A 48 -1.41 -6.16 0.25
N GLN A 49 -0.79 -7.20 0.79
CA GLN A 49 -1.47 -8.37 1.30
C GLN A 49 -2.19 -8.05 2.62
N VAL A 50 -3.44 -8.48 2.74
CA VAL A 50 -4.25 -8.24 3.95
C VAL A 50 -4.81 -9.53 4.56
N PRO A 51 -4.90 -9.65 5.89
CA PRO A 51 -5.57 -10.79 6.52
C PRO A 51 -7.04 -10.90 6.10
N SER A 52 -7.57 -12.12 6.07
CA SER A 52 -8.96 -12.39 5.65
C SER A 52 -10.03 -11.70 6.49
N ALA A 53 -9.66 -11.26 7.69
CA ALA A 53 -10.56 -10.59 8.61
C ALA A 53 -10.61 -9.07 8.39
N VAL A 54 -9.83 -8.54 7.43
CA VAL A 54 -9.92 -7.17 6.95
C VAL A 54 -10.98 -7.11 5.85
N ILE A 55 -12.12 -6.50 6.16
CA ILE A 55 -13.18 -6.24 5.19
C ILE A 55 -12.98 -4.87 4.54
N GLU A 56 -12.58 -3.88 5.35
CA GLU A 56 -12.31 -2.52 4.90
C GLU A 56 -10.96 -2.01 5.41
N SER A 57 -10.19 -1.41 4.51
CA SER A 57 -8.95 -0.70 4.83
C SER A 57 -9.16 0.78 4.65
N ALA A 58 -8.98 1.56 5.72
CA ALA A 58 -8.87 3.01 5.58
C ALA A 58 -7.46 3.36 5.12
N VAL A 59 -7.35 3.93 3.93
CA VAL A 59 -6.09 4.24 3.28
C VAL A 59 -5.90 5.75 3.26
N ARG A 60 -4.75 6.21 3.75
CA ARG A 60 -4.27 7.58 3.60
C ARG A 60 -3.07 7.57 2.68
N LEU A 61 -3.14 8.36 1.63
CA LEU A 61 -2.09 8.57 0.64
C LEU A 61 -1.50 9.96 0.84
N GLU A 62 -0.18 10.04 0.80
CA GLU A 62 0.55 11.31 0.91
C GLU A 62 1.60 11.40 -0.20
N SER A 63 1.51 12.45 -1.00
CA SER A 63 2.54 12.85 -1.95
C SER A 63 3.51 13.80 -1.27
N TRP A 64 4.81 13.50 -1.29
CA TRP A 64 5.84 14.27 -0.59
C TRP A 64 6.89 14.83 -1.54
N SER A 65 7.44 16.00 -1.19
CA SER A 65 8.50 16.65 -1.97
C SER A 65 9.85 15.92 -1.94
N SER A 66 10.05 15.08 -0.93
CA SER A 66 11.25 14.28 -0.66
C SER A 66 10.91 13.27 0.45
N LYS A 67 11.85 12.39 0.83
CA LYS A 67 11.62 11.38 1.87
C LYS A 67 10.90 11.94 3.12
N PRO A 68 9.74 11.40 3.50
CA PRO A 68 8.97 11.84 4.65
C PRO A 68 9.72 11.54 5.95
N PRO A 69 9.46 12.30 7.03
CA PRO A 69 10.00 11.98 8.33
C PRO A 69 9.48 10.62 8.81
N GLU A 70 10.24 9.98 9.69
CA GLU A 70 9.80 8.74 10.33
C GLU A 70 8.57 8.99 11.22
N SER A 71 7.58 8.10 11.14
CA SER A 71 6.41 8.13 12.00
C SER A 71 6.65 7.21 13.20
N HIS A 72 6.55 7.76 14.42
CA HIS A 72 6.70 7.02 15.68
C HIS A 72 5.40 6.35 16.15
N ALA A 73 4.38 6.22 15.29
CA ALA A 73 3.18 5.48 15.65
C ALA A 73 3.48 3.97 15.76
N ASN A 74 2.62 3.26 16.50
CA ASN A 74 2.72 1.81 16.68
C ASN A 74 2.20 1.08 15.43
N TRP A 75 2.95 1.16 14.34
CA TRP A 75 2.66 0.43 13.12
C TRP A 75 2.88 -1.06 13.34
N PHE A 76 1.97 -1.87 12.82
CA PHE A 76 2.12 -3.33 12.82
C PHE A 76 3.19 -3.76 11.82
N GLY A 77 3.12 -3.20 10.62
CA GLY A 77 4.01 -3.53 9.52
C GLY A 77 4.42 -2.29 8.76
N ARG A 78 5.61 -2.36 8.19
CA ARG A 78 6.19 -1.32 7.35
C ARG A 78 7.10 -1.96 6.33
N GLU A 79 6.91 -1.57 5.08
CA GLU A 79 7.81 -1.91 3.97
C GLU A 79 8.01 -0.67 3.10
N GLU A 80 9.21 -0.54 2.52
CA GLU A 80 9.53 0.46 1.50
C GLU A 80 9.75 -0.26 0.18
N VAL A 81 9.19 0.28 -0.90
CA VAL A 81 9.30 -0.27 -2.25
C VAL A 81 9.61 0.85 -3.22
N GLU A 82 10.44 0.56 -4.22
CA GLU A 82 10.69 1.46 -5.33
C GLU A 82 9.87 1.01 -6.54
N VAL A 83 9.23 1.97 -7.22
CA VAL A 83 8.34 1.71 -8.35
C VAL A 83 8.41 2.81 -9.39
N GLU A 84 8.49 2.43 -10.65
CA GLU A 84 8.36 3.35 -11.78
C GLU A 84 6.88 3.61 -12.07
N LEU A 85 6.48 4.87 -12.10
CA LEU A 85 5.15 5.34 -12.48
C LEU A 85 5.24 6.09 -13.82
N PRO A 86 4.95 5.43 -14.96
CA PRO A 86 5.15 5.99 -16.29
C PRO A 86 4.39 7.29 -16.56
N THR A 87 3.21 7.47 -15.96
CA THR A 87 2.42 8.70 -16.08
C THR A 87 2.45 9.51 -14.80
N GLY A 88 2.57 8.85 -13.65
CA GLY A 88 2.37 9.47 -12.34
C GLY A 88 0.89 9.71 -12.01
N GLU A 89 -0.02 9.28 -12.89
CA GLU A 89 -1.44 9.16 -12.58
C GLU A 89 -1.63 7.78 -11.95
N ILE A 90 -2.13 7.74 -10.72
CA ILE A 90 -2.29 6.50 -9.98
C ILE A 90 -3.76 6.26 -9.65
N GLY A 91 -4.12 4.98 -9.52
CA GLY A 91 -5.41 4.53 -9.04
C GLY A 91 -5.25 3.47 -7.96
N ILE A 92 -6.31 3.25 -7.19
CA ILE A 92 -6.41 2.09 -6.31
C ILE A 92 -6.96 0.93 -7.13
N HIS A 93 -6.24 -0.19 -7.11
CA HIS A 93 -6.64 -1.39 -7.81
C HIS A 93 -7.05 -2.50 -6.83
N THR A 94 -8.20 -3.12 -7.10
CA THR A 94 -8.63 -4.38 -6.49
C THR A 94 -8.97 -5.37 -7.60
N ILE A 95 -8.75 -6.67 -7.34
CA ILE A 95 -8.93 -7.71 -8.37
C ILE A 95 -10.36 -7.74 -8.92
N ASP A 96 -11.39 -7.57 -8.08
CA ASP A 96 -12.79 -7.58 -8.56
C ASP A 96 -13.29 -6.19 -9.01
N GLY A 97 -12.73 -5.12 -8.43
CA GLY A 97 -13.17 -3.75 -8.68
C GLY A 97 -12.45 -3.06 -9.84
N GLY A 98 -11.34 -3.62 -10.31
CA GLY A 98 -10.46 -2.97 -11.28
C GLY A 98 -9.77 -1.73 -10.69
N VAL A 99 -9.38 -0.80 -11.55
CA VAL A 99 -8.71 0.45 -11.14
C VAL A 99 -9.75 1.53 -10.88
N GLN A 100 -9.75 2.07 -9.67
CA GLN A 100 -10.46 3.28 -9.29
C GLN A 100 -9.48 4.46 -9.29
N ASP A 101 -9.78 5.48 -10.10
CA ASP A 101 -9.04 6.74 -10.12
C ASP A 101 -9.08 7.43 -8.74
N ILE A 102 -7.94 7.99 -8.32
CA ILE A 102 -7.79 8.70 -7.05
C ILE A 102 -7.28 10.12 -7.31
N PRO A 103 -7.91 11.16 -6.73
CA PRO A 103 -7.54 12.54 -7.00
C PRO A 103 -6.30 12.96 -6.18
N LEU A 104 -5.26 12.14 -6.14
CA LEU A 104 -3.96 12.46 -5.53
C LEU A 104 -2.97 12.92 -6.59
N ILE A 105 -2.38 14.09 -6.40
CA ILE A 105 -1.44 14.68 -7.34
C ILE A 105 -0.01 14.26 -7.01
N LEU A 106 0.63 13.54 -7.94
CA LEU A 106 2.07 13.35 -7.94
C LEU A 106 2.77 14.44 -8.78
N PRO A 107 4.02 14.83 -8.44
CA PRO A 107 4.73 15.90 -9.16
C PRO A 107 4.93 15.67 -10.66
N SER A 108 5.19 14.42 -11.05
CA SER A 108 5.44 14.01 -12.44
C SER A 108 5.54 12.48 -12.57
N ALA A 109 5.56 11.95 -13.79
CA ALA A 109 6.06 10.61 -14.06
C ALA A 109 7.49 10.37 -13.53
N GLY A 110 7.82 9.09 -13.30
CA GLY A 110 9.18 8.62 -13.00
C GLY A 110 9.24 7.63 -11.84
N LEU A 111 10.44 7.52 -11.25
CA LEU A 111 10.71 6.58 -10.16
C LEU A 111 10.32 7.17 -8.80
N TYR A 112 9.60 6.37 -8.02
CA TYR A 112 9.13 6.73 -6.68
C TYR A 112 9.55 5.67 -5.67
N GLU A 113 10.05 6.14 -4.53
CA GLU A 113 10.04 5.32 -3.32
C GLU A 113 8.68 5.51 -2.64
N MET A 114 8.11 4.41 -2.18
CA MET A 114 6.86 4.37 -1.43
C MET A 114 7.08 3.68 -0.10
N ARG A 115 6.69 4.34 0.99
CA ARG A 115 6.61 3.72 2.31
C ARG A 115 5.17 3.35 2.59
N TRP A 116 4.92 2.06 2.76
CA TRP A 116 3.65 1.54 3.22
C TRP A 116 3.77 1.20 4.69
N GLN A 117 2.80 1.66 5.48
CA GLN A 117 2.70 1.38 6.90
C GLN A 117 1.27 0.97 7.18
N TRP A 118 1.07 -0.09 7.96
CA TRP A 118 -0.27 -0.55 8.27
C TRP A 118 -0.40 -1.01 9.71
N MET A 119 -1.63 -1.03 10.19
CA MET A 119 -2.04 -1.55 11.48
C MET A 119 -3.42 -2.19 11.35
N PHE A 120 -3.63 -3.27 12.10
CA PHE A 120 -4.88 -4.02 12.14
C PHE A 120 -5.54 -3.88 13.50
N ASN A 121 -6.87 -3.89 13.51
CA ASN A 121 -7.66 -3.95 14.74
C ASN A 121 -7.83 -5.41 15.17
N GLY A 122 -7.72 -5.73 16.46
CA GLY A 122 -7.99 -7.09 16.99
C GLY A 122 -6.99 -8.18 16.61
N ASP A 123 -7.07 -9.32 17.29
CA ASP A 123 -6.24 -10.50 17.00
C ASP A 123 -6.70 -11.20 15.72
N ARG A 124 -5.80 -11.34 14.73
CA ARG A 124 -6.15 -11.87 13.41
C ARG A 124 -5.62 -13.29 13.12
N GLY A 125 -4.92 -13.91 14.07
CA GLY A 125 -4.29 -15.23 13.89
C GLY A 125 -3.17 -15.20 12.83
N PRO A 126 -2.56 -16.35 12.48
CA PRO A 126 -1.59 -16.40 11.39
C PRO A 126 -2.27 -16.11 10.03
N PHE A 127 -1.62 -15.30 9.20
CA PHE A 127 -2.08 -15.05 7.82
C PHE A 127 -1.29 -15.91 6.83
N LEU A 128 -2.01 -16.58 5.94
CA LEU A 128 -1.43 -17.30 4.81
C LEU A 128 -1.55 -16.40 3.59
N SER A 129 -0.41 -16.13 2.95
CA SER A 129 -0.38 -15.40 1.68
C SER A 129 -1.36 -16.04 0.68
N PRO A 130 -2.19 -15.25 -0.02
CA PRO A 130 -3.08 -15.76 -1.06
C PRO A 130 -2.30 -16.21 -2.31
N ILE A 131 -1.01 -15.90 -2.39
CA ILE A 131 -0.12 -16.19 -3.54
C ILE A 131 1.03 -17.10 -3.06
N GLY A 132 1.63 -17.90 -3.95
CA GLY A 132 2.92 -18.55 -3.68
C GLY A 132 2.91 -19.84 -2.86
N GLY A 133 1.75 -20.36 -2.43
CA GLY A 133 1.67 -21.68 -1.78
C GLY A 133 1.49 -21.66 -0.26
N ALA A 134 0.86 -20.61 0.27
CA ALA A 134 0.37 -20.51 1.64
C ALA A 134 1.47 -20.47 2.72
N ARG A 135 2.54 -19.69 2.50
CA ARG A 135 3.47 -19.37 3.59
C ARG A 135 2.80 -18.43 4.61
N ALA A 136 3.07 -18.67 5.89
CA ALA A 136 2.52 -17.86 6.97
C ALA A 136 3.35 -16.58 7.16
N LEU A 137 2.73 -15.41 7.02
CA LEU A 137 3.30 -14.15 7.45
C LEU A 137 2.96 -13.93 8.94
N PRO A 138 3.93 -13.55 9.79
CA PRO A 138 3.70 -13.37 11.21
C PRO A 138 2.78 -12.18 11.46
N ILE A 139 1.79 -12.38 12.32
CA ILE A 139 0.90 -11.33 12.79
C ILE A 139 1.10 -11.10 14.28
N PRO A 140 1.78 -10.00 14.68
CA PRO A 140 1.75 -9.54 16.06
C PRO A 140 0.32 -9.38 16.61
N PRO A 141 0.09 -9.60 17.92
CA PRO A 141 -1.22 -9.40 18.52
C PRO A 141 -1.75 -7.98 18.29
N GLY A 142 -3.04 -7.87 18.01
CA GLY A 142 -3.67 -6.63 17.58
C GLY A 142 -3.76 -5.58 18.69
N GLN A 143 -3.84 -4.30 18.33
CA GLN A 143 -4.15 -3.22 19.27
C GLN A 143 -5.62 -2.82 19.12
N GLU A 144 -6.48 -3.36 19.99
CA GLU A 144 -7.85 -2.88 20.11
C GLU A 144 -7.84 -1.50 20.80
N GLY A 145 -8.21 -0.45 20.05
CA GLY A 145 -8.42 0.89 20.61
C GLY A 145 -7.98 2.05 19.71
N GLY A 146 -7.02 1.84 18.80
CA GLY A 146 -6.49 2.91 17.95
C GLY A 146 -7.32 3.24 16.71
N LEU A 147 -8.11 2.28 16.22
CA LEU A 147 -8.67 2.33 14.86
C LEU A 147 -10.14 2.72 14.76
N LYS A 148 -10.79 3.10 15.88
CA LYS A 148 -12.18 3.59 15.92
C LYS A 148 -13.19 2.69 15.15
N GLY A 149 -13.00 1.38 15.20
CA GLY A 149 -13.86 0.39 14.53
C GLY A 149 -13.47 0.04 13.09
N LYS A 150 -12.42 0.64 12.52
CA LYS A 150 -11.86 0.24 11.21
C LYS A 150 -11.05 -1.06 11.35
N ASP A 151 -11.16 -1.98 10.39
CA ASP A 151 -10.41 -3.23 10.42
C ASP A 151 -8.90 -3.01 10.24
N GLN A 152 -8.56 -2.09 9.34
CA GLN A 152 -7.19 -1.71 9.02
C GLN A 152 -7.08 -0.20 8.82
N TYR A 153 -5.93 0.35 9.18
CA TYR A 153 -5.45 1.62 8.66
C TYR A 153 -4.14 1.41 7.93
N CYS A 154 -4.03 2.01 6.75
CA CYS A 154 -2.83 2.00 5.92
C CYS A 154 -2.44 3.44 5.55
N LEU A 155 -1.17 3.77 5.77
CA LEU A 155 -0.55 5.00 5.32
C LEU A 155 0.43 4.67 4.21
N VAL A 156 0.27 5.31 3.07
CA VAL A 156 1.21 5.24 1.95
C VAL A 156 1.79 6.62 1.71
N GLN A 157 3.10 6.74 1.89
CA GLN A 157 3.83 7.97 1.62
C GLN A 157 4.70 7.78 0.40
N MET A 158 4.59 8.68 -0.57
CA MET A 158 5.25 8.56 -1.87
C MET A 158 6.16 9.76 -2.07
N TRP A 159 7.40 9.53 -2.48
CA TRP A 159 8.32 10.60 -2.87
C TRP A 159 9.13 10.17 -4.07
N ARG A 160 9.32 11.13 -4.98
CA ARG A 160 10.10 10.89 -6.19
C ARG A 160 11.58 10.73 -5.83
N THR A 161 12.23 9.72 -6.40
CA THR A 161 13.68 9.57 -6.31
C THR A 161 14.34 10.21 -7.53
N LEU A 162 15.47 10.90 -7.32
CA LEU A 162 16.29 11.44 -8.41
C LEU A 162 17.21 10.35 -8.95
N ALA A 163 16.66 9.22 -9.39
CA ALA A 163 17.47 8.13 -9.94
C ALA A 163 17.35 8.10 -11.47
N TYR A 164 18.20 8.88 -12.11
CA TYR A 164 18.98 8.43 -13.27
C TYR A 164 20.35 9.09 -13.15
N THR A 165 21.38 8.30 -12.85
CA THR A 165 22.78 8.61 -13.14
C THR A 165 23.28 7.58 -14.12
#